data_AF-A0A7I8DBW8-F1
#
_entry.id   AF-A0A7I8DBW8-F1
#
_cell.length_a   1.000
_cell.length_b   1.000
_cell.length_c   1.000
_cell.angle_alpha   90.00
_cell.angle_beta   90.00
_cell.angle_gamma   90.00
#
_symmetry.space_group_name_H-M   'P 1'
#
loop_
_entity.id
_entity.type
_entity.pdbx_description
1 polymer ?
#
loop_
_entity_poly.entity_id
_entity_poly.type
_entity_poly.pdbx_seq_one_letter_code
_entity_poly.pdbx_strand_id
1 'polypeptide(L)' 'MNQCPLCHEVVEILTNYHCQTKHGISKKEIVKKYGEPKYFEPHTSRELSDWLKENTVFVGKKDFDIPQAAVRMVYKKF' A
#
# COMPACT_ATOMS: atom_id res chain seq x y z
N MET A 1 1.34 5.67 -0.33
CA MET A 1 -0.10 5.91 -0.62
C MET A 1 -0.25 7.37 -1.07
N ASN A 2 -1.37 7.78 -1.65
CA ASN A 2 -1.61 9.16 -2.09
C ASN A 2 -2.71 9.80 -1.26
N GLN A 3 -2.50 11.05 -0.85
CA GLN A 3 -3.52 11.83 -0.18
C GLN A 3 -4.31 12.67 -1.18
N CYS A 4 -5.64 12.55 -1.16
CA CYS A 4 -6.50 13.40 -1.97
C CYS A 4 -6.39 14.86 -1.51
N PRO A 5 -6.10 15.83 -2.40
CA PRO A 5 -5.90 17.22 -2.00
C PRO A 5 -7.22 17.96 -1.66
N LEU A 6 -8.38 17.36 -1.96
CA LEU A 6 -9.69 17.91 -1.64
C LEU A 6 -10.22 17.41 -0.28
N CYS A 7 -10.27 16.09 -0.08
CA CYS A 7 -10.84 15.49 1.14
C CYS A 7 -9.81 14.93 2.12
N HIS A 8 -8.53 14.97 1.78
CA HIS A 8 -7.43 14.44 2.60
C HIS A 8 -7.49 12.93 2.88
N GLU A 9 -8.37 12.19 2.22
CA GLU A 9 -8.44 10.73 2.29
C GLU A 9 -7.19 10.10 1.68
N VAL A 10 -6.64 9.10 2.38
CA VAL A 10 -5.49 8.34 1.92
C VAL A 10 -5.98 7.17 1.07
N VAL A 11 -5.59 7.17 -0.19
CA VAL A 11 -5.95 6.14 -1.18
C VAL A 11 -4.67 5.55 -1.77
N GLU A 12 -4.71 4.31 -2.24
CA GLU A 12 -3.53 3.74 -2.91
C GLU A 12 -3.16 4.55 -4.16
N ILE A 13 -4.14 4.84 -5.01
CA ILE A 13 -3.99 5.64 -6.22
C ILE A 13 -5.17 6.63 -6.28
N LEU A 14 -4.87 7.92 -6.46
CA LEU A 14 -5.93 8.89 -6.72
C LEU A 14 -6.48 8.71 -8.14
N THR A 15 -7.65 8.10 -8.26
CA THR A 15 -8.32 7.80 -9.53
C THR A 15 -9.42 8.81 -9.85
N ASN A 16 -9.78 8.93 -11.13
CA ASN A 16 -10.92 9.75 -11.54
C ASN A 16 -12.25 9.23 -10.95
N TYR A 17 -12.34 7.92 -10.70
CA TYR A 17 -13.49 7.31 -10.05
C TYR A 17 -13.73 7.86 -8.64
N HIS A 18 -12.69 7.93 -7.79
CA HIS A 18 -12.79 8.59 -6.47
C HIS A 18 -13.30 10.03 -6.62
N CYS A 19 -12.69 10.79 -7.53
CA CYS A 19 -13.00 12.20 -7.71
C CYS A 19 -14.46 12.43 -8.14
N GLN A 20 -14.95 11.64 -9.10
CA GLN A 20 -16.33 11.78 -9.59
C GLN A 20 -17.36 11.28 -8.58
N THR A 21 -17.10 10.16 -7.90
CA THR A 21 -18.07 9.57 -6.96
C THR A 21 -18.18 10.34 -5.65
N LYS A 22 -17.06 10.85 -5.11
CA LYS A 22 -17.04 11.56 -3.83
C LYS A 22 -17.29 13.06 -3.99
N HIS A 23 -16.81 13.66 -5.08
CA HIS A 23 -16.75 15.12 -5.23
C HIS A 23 -17.53 15.64 -6.45
N GLY A 24 -18.04 14.75 -7.31
CA GLY A 24 -18.77 15.15 -8.52
C GLY A 24 -17.93 15.85 -9.59
N ILE A 25 -16.60 15.86 -9.44
CA ILE A 25 -15.68 16.58 -10.31
C ILE A 25 -14.55 15.69 -10.81
N SER A 26 -13.95 16.07 -11.94
CA SER A 26 -12.88 15.28 -12.54
C SER A 26 -11.55 15.41 -11.77
N LYS A 27 -10.70 14.38 -11.85
CA LYS A 27 -9.34 14.42 -11.28
C LYS A 27 -8.53 15.61 -11.80
N LYS A 28 -8.66 15.97 -13.07
CA LYS A 28 -7.95 17.11 -13.67
C LYS A 28 -8.34 18.43 -13.02
N GLU A 29 -9.62 18.62 -12.73
CA GLU A 29 -10.10 19.82 -12.04
C GLU A 29 -9.66 19.88 -10.58
N ILE A 30 -9.65 18.73 -9.88
CA ILE A 30 -9.11 18.66 -8.52
C ILE A 30 -7.64 19.07 -8.52
N VAL A 31 -6.83 18.52 -9.43
CA VAL A 31 -5.40 18.88 -9.51
C VAL A 31 -5.22 20.36 -9.85
N LYS A 32 -6.04 20.92 -10.74
CA LYS A 32 -5.96 22.34 -11.11
C LYS A 32 -6.35 23.28 -9.96
N LYS A 33 -7.33 22.91 -9.13
CA LYS A 33 -7.85 23.76 -8.04
C LYS A 33 -7.10 23.58 -6.71
N TYR A 34 -6.71 22.35 -6.38
CA TYR A 34 -6.18 21.98 -5.07
C TYR A 34 -4.71 21.50 -5.11
N GLY A 35 -4.13 21.40 -6.31
CA GLY A 35 -2.74 20.95 -6.50
C GLY A 35 -2.61 19.43 -6.65
N GLU A 36 -1.38 18.96 -6.79
CA GLU A 36 -1.09 17.55 -7.01
C GLU A 36 -1.28 16.72 -5.71
N PRO A 37 -1.78 15.47 -5.82
CA PRO A 37 -1.86 14.58 -4.66
C PRO A 37 -0.46 14.35 -4.08
N LYS A 38 -0.33 14.60 -2.78
CA LYS A 38 0.93 14.35 -2.06
C LYS A 38 1.06 12.87 -1.72
N TYR A 39 2.27 12.35 -1.88
CA TYR A 39 2.60 11.03 -1.37
C TYR A 39 2.51 11.06 0.16
N PHE A 40 1.68 10.18 0.72
CA PHE A 40 1.57 9.97 2.15
C PHE A 40 2.45 8.78 2.54
N GLU A 41 3.50 9.07 3.29
CA GLU A 41 4.25 8.07 4.04
C GLU A 41 3.61 7.90 5.41
N PRO A 42 3.16 6.68 5.77
CA PRO A 42 2.76 6.43 7.14
C PRO A 42 4.00 6.58 8.02
N HIS A 43 4.05 7.67 8.80
CA HIS A 43 5.01 7.79 9.88
C HIS A 43 4.62 6.77 10.96
N THR A 44 5.21 5.59 10.93
CA THR A 44 5.13 4.67 12.06
C THR A 44 5.86 5.31 13.23
N SER A 45 5.23 5.39 14.41
CA SER A 45 5.95 5.79 15.61
C SER A 45 7.12 4.84 15.82
N ARG A 46 8.19 5.34 16.42
CA ARG A 46 9.38 4.51 16.70
C ARG A 46 8.99 3.29 17.55
N GLU A 47 8.11 3.48 18.53
CA GLU A 47 7.55 2.42 19.37
C GLU A 47 6.79 1.37 18.55
N LEU A 48 5.93 1.78 17.61
CA LEU A 48 5.22 0.83 16.75
C LEU A 48 6.17 0.11 15.80
N SER A 49 7.18 0.80 15.30
CA SER A 49 8.21 0.23 14.43
C SER A 49 9.08 -0.79 15.16
N ASP A 50 9.45 -0.49 16.41
CA ASP A 50 10.25 -1.37 17.26
C ASP A 50 9.40 -2.55 17.75
N TRP A 51 8.15 -2.32 18.12
CA TRP A 51 7.17 -3.38 18.42
C TRP A 51 6.94 -4.31 17.23
N LEU A 52 6.82 -3.77 16.01
CA LEU A 52 6.72 -4.59 14.79
C LEU A 52 7.99 -5.41 14.56
N LYS A 53 9.20 -4.86 14.75
CA LYS A 53 10.43 -5.67 14.63
C LYS A 53 10.50 -6.80 15.66
N GLU A 54 10.02 -6.55 16.87
CA GLU A 54 10.05 -7.51 17.98
C GLU A 54 8.97 -8.60 17.86
N ASN A 55 7.80 -8.26 17.31
CA ASN A 55 6.62 -9.14 17.31
C ASN A 55 6.27 -9.68 15.92
N THR A 56 6.81 -9.12 14.84
CA THR A 56 6.63 -9.68 13.50
C THR A 56 7.67 -10.77 13.30
N VAL A 57 7.23 -12.02 13.25
CA VAL A 57 7.98 -13.07 12.56
C VAL A 57 8.15 -12.57 11.13
N PHE A 58 9.33 -12.02 10.81
CA PHE A 58 9.71 -11.80 9.44
C PHE A 58 9.56 -13.17 8.76
N VAL A 59 8.58 -13.33 7.87
CA VAL A 59 8.65 -14.38 6.86
C VAL A 59 9.79 -13.94 5.96
N GLY A 60 11.02 -14.23 6.40
CA GLY A 60 12.20 -13.92 5.64
C GLY A 60 12.13 -14.67 4.33
N LYS A 61 12.93 -14.26 3.34
CA LYS A 61 13.07 -15.01 2.07
C LYS A 61 13.22 -16.51 2.31
N LYS A 62 13.98 -16.88 3.34
CA LYS A 62 14.16 -18.27 3.80
C LYS A 62 12.86 -18.97 4.20
N ASP A 63 11.96 -18.30 4.90
CA ASP A 63 10.67 -18.86 5.31
C ASP A 63 9.69 -19.02 4.14
N PHE A 64 9.92 -18.29 3.04
CA PHE A 64 9.19 -18.45 1.78
C PHE A 64 9.81 -19.53 0.86
N ASP A 65 11.15 -19.63 0.85
CA ASP A 65 11.91 -20.55 0.00
C ASP A 65 11.80 -22.02 0.46
N ILE A 66 11.75 -22.28 1.77
CA ILE A 66 11.68 -23.64 2.32
C ILE A 66 10.36 -24.35 1.93
N PRO A 67 9.17 -23.74 2.07
CA PRO A 67 7.92 -24.33 1.59
C PRO A 67 7.89 -24.52 0.07
N GLN A 68 8.40 -23.57 -0.71
CA GLN A 68 8.41 -23.67 -2.18
C GLN A 68 9.33 -24.79 -2.68
N ALA A 69 10.49 -24.99 -2.04
CA ALA A 69 11.40 -26.09 -2.38
C ALA A 69 10.75 -27.45 -2.10
N ALA A 70 10.00 -27.60 -1.00
CA ALA A 70 9.27 -28.81 -0.68
C ALA A 70 8.18 -29.13 -1.71
N VAL A 71 7.39 -28.15 -2.12
CA VAL A 71 6.33 -28.31 -3.15
C VAL A 71 6.92 -28.73 -4.50
N ARG A 72 8.07 -28.17 -4.90
CA ARG A 72 8.75 -28.54 -6.16
C ARG A 72 9.25 -29.99 -6.18
N MET A 73 9.61 -30.57 -5.04
CA MET A 73 10.03 -31.97 -4.97
C MET A 73 8.86 -32.95 -5.13
N VAL A 74 7.66 -32.58 -4.66
CA VAL A 74 6.45 -33.42 -4.80
C VAL A 74 5.98 -33.49 -6.26
N TYR A 75 6.03 -32.38 -7.00
CA TYR A 75 5.61 -32.33 -8.40
C TYR A 75 6.57 -33.02 -9.38
N LYS A 76 7.82 -33.28 -8.99
CA LYS A 76 8.81 -33.95 -9.85
C LYS A 76 8.69 -35.49 -9.84
N LYS A 77 7.74 -36.03 -9.08
CA LYS A 77 7.49 -37.47 -8.90
C LYS A 77 6.18 -37.95 -9.53
N PHE A 78 5.55 -37.10 -10.35
CA PHE A 78 4.44 -37.45 -11.24
C PHE A 78 4.91 -37.41 -12.69
#